data_AF-A0A2V6DXE8-F1
#
_entry.id   AF-A0A2V6DXE8-F1
#
_cell.length_a   1.000
_cell.length_b   1.000
_cell.length_c   1.000
_cell.angle_alpha   90.00
_cell.angle_beta   90.00
_cell.angle_gamma   90.00
#
_symmetry.space_group_name_H-M   'P 1'
#
loop_
_entity.id
_entity.type
_entity.pdbx_description
1 polymer ?
#
loop_
_entity_poly.entity_id
_entity_poly.type
_entity_poly.pdbx_seq_one_letter_code
_entity_poly.pdbx_strand_id
1 'polypeptide(L)'
;KNPDIRNATSITDYVFRWLACQFIKGYKEATSPSRGQTELPLKEIGEMEKKALNRPVSDLARTGEKELIDVITSHSANDGEPQVLGNGSSHADRVQEALGNMFMDIICSHCGSDKVIRAGACGVCTECGTSQGCS
;
A
#
# COMPACT_ATOMS: atom_id res chain seq x y z
N LYS A 1 -29.11 7.04 13.83
CA LYS A 1 -27.96 6.34 13.19
C LYS A 1 -28.20 4.84 13.34
N ASN A 2 -28.20 4.08 12.25
CA ASN A 2 -28.48 2.63 12.29
C ASN A 2 -27.19 1.84 12.57
N PRO A 3 -27.09 1.05 13.65
CA PRO A 3 -25.88 0.27 13.96
C PRO A 3 -25.61 -0.86 12.98
N ASP A 4 -26.66 -1.40 12.34
CA ASP A 4 -26.55 -2.52 11.39
C ASP A 4 -26.05 -2.05 10.01
N ILE A 5 -26.25 -0.77 9.67
CA ILE A 5 -25.85 -0.18 8.37
C ILE A 5 -25.16 1.16 8.64
N ARG A 6 -23.83 1.12 8.79
CA ARG A 6 -23.01 2.32 9.11
C ARG A 6 -22.87 3.29 7.94
N ASN A 7 -22.87 2.78 6.71
CA ASN A 7 -22.68 3.53 5.48
C ASN A 7 -23.49 2.93 4.32
N ALA A 8 -24.02 3.79 3.46
CA ALA A 8 -24.71 3.42 2.23
C ALA A 8 -24.29 4.35 1.09
N THR A 9 -24.20 3.83 -0.13
CA THR A 9 -23.75 4.58 -1.32
C THR A 9 -24.90 5.29 -2.04
N SER A 10 -26.14 4.87 -1.77
CA SER A 10 -27.36 5.46 -2.32
C SER A 10 -28.55 5.20 -1.38
N ILE A 11 -29.65 5.92 -1.58
CA ILE A 11 -30.89 5.69 -0.83
C ILE A 11 -31.46 4.28 -1.08
N THR A 12 -31.38 3.79 -2.32
CA THR A 12 -31.84 2.46 -2.71
C THR A 12 -31.02 1.37 -2.02
N ASP A 13 -29.69 1.51 -1.98
CA ASP A 13 -28.81 0.60 -1.24
C ASP A 13 -29.20 0.52 0.24
N TYR A 14 -29.44 1.68 0.89
CA TYR A 14 -29.88 1.70 2.28
C TYR A 14 -31.21 0.98 2.49
N VAL A 15 -32.22 1.23 1.65
CA VAL A 15 -33.56 0.63 1.77
C VAL A 15 -33.49 -0.89 1.59
N PHE A 16 -32.83 -1.39 0.54
CA PHE A 16 -32.75 -2.83 0.31
C PHE A 16 -31.95 -3.55 1.40
N ARG A 17 -30.86 -2.94 1.86
CA ARG A 17 -30.04 -3.50 2.94
C ARG A 17 -30.78 -3.49 4.28
N TRP A 18 -31.61 -2.47 4.51
CA TRP A 18 -32.50 -2.43 5.67
C TRP A 18 -33.60 -3.48 5.59
N LEU A 19 -34.27 -3.63 4.45
CA LEU A 19 -35.29 -4.66 4.23
C LEU A 19 -34.68 -6.06 4.40
N ALA A 20 -33.48 -6.29 3.88
CA ALA A 20 -32.77 -7.56 4.04
C ALA A 20 -32.50 -7.88 5.52
N CYS A 21 -32.06 -6.91 6.31
CA CYS A 21 -31.88 -7.08 7.75
C CYS A 21 -33.19 -7.40 8.51
N GLN A 22 -34.37 -6.99 8.00
CA GLN A 22 -35.66 -7.26 8.64
C GLN A 22 -36.27 -8.60 8.25
N PHE A 23 -36.18 -8.95 6.96
CA PHE A 23 -36.98 -10.04 6.39
C PHE A 23 -36.17 -11.27 6.00
N ILE A 24 -34.85 -11.16 5.82
CA ILE A 24 -33.99 -12.28 5.47
C ILE A 24 -33.32 -12.83 6.73
N LYS A 25 -33.71 -14.05 7.12
CA LYS A 25 -33.12 -14.75 8.27
C LYS A 25 -31.61 -14.90 8.09
N GLY A 26 -30.83 -14.54 9.10
CA GLY A 26 -29.37 -14.67 9.09
C GLY A 26 -28.61 -13.55 8.36
N TYR A 27 -29.30 -12.68 7.61
CA TYR A 27 -28.65 -11.62 6.83
C TYR A 27 -28.00 -10.57 7.74
N LYS A 28 -28.74 -10.14 8.77
CA LYS A 28 -28.26 -9.15 9.74
C LYS A 28 -26.99 -9.63 10.45
N GLU A 29 -26.97 -10.88 10.89
CA GLU A 29 -25.83 -11.47 11.59
C GLU A 29 -24.63 -11.65 10.65
N ALA A 30 -24.88 -12.03 9.40
CA ALA A 30 -23.82 -12.28 8.41
C ALA A 30 -23.14 -11.00 7.91
N THR A 31 -23.89 -9.90 7.82
CA THR A 31 -23.44 -8.62 7.25
C THR A 31 -23.23 -7.53 8.31
N SER A 32 -23.48 -7.83 9.59
CA SER A 32 -23.27 -6.88 10.68
C SER A 32 -21.83 -6.37 10.68
N PRO A 33 -21.61 -5.05 10.74
CA PRO A 33 -20.27 -4.48 10.83
C PRO A 33 -19.53 -4.86 12.11
N SER A 34 -20.26 -5.35 13.11
CA SER A 34 -19.74 -5.85 14.39
C SER A 34 -19.51 -7.36 14.37
N ARG A 35 -19.76 -8.03 13.25
CA ARG A 35 -19.34 -9.41 13.04
C ARG A 35 -17.81 -9.39 12.95
N GLY A 36 -17.16 -9.54 14.10
CA GLY A 36 -15.74 -9.85 14.15
C GLY A 36 -15.48 -10.99 13.19
N GLN A 37 -14.40 -10.90 12.40
CA GLN A 37 -13.94 -12.07 11.66
C GLN A 37 -13.91 -13.21 12.66
N THR A 38 -14.58 -14.32 12.36
CA THR A 38 -14.31 -15.57 13.06
C THR A 38 -12.83 -15.82 12.88
N GLU A 39 -12.06 -15.51 13.92
CA GLU A 39 -10.64 -15.72 13.96
C GLU A 39 -10.48 -17.22 13.71
N LEU A 40 -10.15 -17.59 12.47
CA LEU A 40 -9.63 -18.91 12.19
C LEU A 40 -8.38 -18.98 13.07
N PRO A 41 -8.31 -19.86 14.09
CA PRO A 41 -7.17 -19.87 14.99
C PRO A 41 -5.96 -20.35 14.18
N LEU A 42 -5.27 -19.42 13.52
CA LEU A 42 -4.05 -19.69 12.78
C LEU A 42 -2.94 -19.75 13.82
N LYS A 43 -2.91 -20.88 14.55
CA LYS A 43 -1.91 -21.17 15.60
C LYS A 43 -0.47 -20.97 15.10
N GLU A 44 -0.24 -21.13 13.79
CA GLU A 44 1.06 -20.92 13.13
C GLU A 44 1.56 -19.47 13.13
N ILE A 45 0.69 -18.44 13.14
CA ILE A 45 1.15 -17.04 13.04
C ILE A 45 1.94 -16.62 14.28
N GLY A 46 1.45 -16.98 15.47
CA GLY A 46 2.12 -16.63 16.73
C GLY A 46 3.45 -17.37 16.94
N GLU A 47 3.63 -18.53 16.32
CA GLU A 47 4.91 -19.26 16.33
C GLU A 47 5.91 -18.65 15.35
N MET A 48 5.45 -18.21 14.17
CA MET A 48 6.26 -17.49 13.19
C MET A 48 6.74 -16.13 13.69
N GLU A 49 5.89 -15.35 14.37
CA GLU A 49 6.25 -14.04 14.94
C GLU A 49 7.32 -14.16 16.03
N LYS A 50 7.21 -15.16 16.91
CA LYS A 50 8.22 -15.42 17.95
C LYS A 50 9.57 -15.85 17.38
N LYS A 51 9.56 -16.53 16.23
CA LYS A 51 10.79 -16.92 15.51
C LYS A 51 11.42 -15.76 14.73
N ALA A 52 10.62 -14.74 14.37
CA ALA A 52 11.09 -13.53 13.70
C ALA A 52 11.70 -12.50 14.67
N LEU A 53 11.32 -12.53 15.95
CA LEU A 53 11.93 -11.70 16.98
C LEU A 53 13.36 -12.21 17.27
N ASN A 54 14.34 -11.35 17.02
CA ASN A 54 15.77 -11.57 17.31
C ASN A 54 16.45 -12.66 16.46
N ARG A 55 16.11 -12.78 15.16
CA ARG A 55 17.01 -13.51 14.24
C ARG A 55 18.27 -12.66 14.00
N PRO A 56 19.48 -13.20 14.22
CA PRO A 56 20.70 -12.50 13.84
C PRO A 56 20.71 -12.32 12.32
N VAL A 57 20.83 -11.06 11.88
CA VAL A 57 20.91 -10.73 10.45
C VAL A 57 22.33 -10.98 9.98
N SER A 58 22.55 -12.11 9.30
CA SER A 58 23.87 -12.57 8.86
C SER A 58 24.46 -11.76 7.71
N ASP A 59 23.60 -11.07 6.93
CA ASP A 59 24.00 -10.39 5.69
C ASP A 59 24.16 -8.87 5.82
N LEU A 60 24.08 -8.31 7.03
CA LEU A 60 24.61 -6.96 7.24
C LEU A 60 26.12 -7.07 7.43
N ALA A 61 26.86 -6.70 6.40
CA ALA A 61 28.30 -6.45 6.53
C ALA A 61 28.49 -5.39 7.62
N ARG A 62 28.93 -5.82 8.80
CA ARG A 62 29.42 -4.93 9.83
C ARG A 62 30.79 -4.47 9.35
N THR A 63 30.82 -3.45 8.50
CA THR A 63 32.06 -2.84 8.02
C THR A 63 32.84 -2.41 9.25
N GLY A 64 33.95 -3.10 9.49
CA GLY A 64 34.84 -2.85 10.59
C GLY A 64 35.58 -1.54 10.37
N GLU A 65 34.98 -0.43 10.78
CA GLU A 65 35.71 0.77 11.18
C GLU A 65 35.01 1.39 12.38
N LYS A 66 35.71 1.32 13.51
CA LYS A 66 35.19 1.57 14.86
C LYS A 66 35.29 3.05 15.26
N GLU A 67 35.44 3.98 14.31
CA GLU A 67 35.79 5.38 14.65
C GLU A 67 34.84 6.48 14.16
N LEU A 68 33.77 6.18 13.41
CA LEU A 68 32.90 7.24 12.84
C LEU A 68 31.60 7.53 13.61
N ILE A 69 31.26 6.80 14.67
CA ILE A 69 29.95 6.93 15.33
C ILE A 69 29.93 7.97 16.47
N ASP A 70 31.08 8.47 16.93
CA ASP A 70 31.13 9.48 18.01
C ASP A 70 30.94 10.94 17.53
N VAL A 71 30.76 11.18 16.22
CA VAL A 71 30.53 12.54 15.69
C VAL A 71 29.06 12.96 15.75
N ILE A 72 28.10 12.03 15.84
CA ILE A 72 26.66 12.37 15.77
C ILE A 72 26.10 12.84 17.12
N THR A 73 26.78 12.62 18.25
CA THR A 73 26.24 12.95 19.58
C THR A 73 26.88 14.15 20.29
N SER A 74 27.67 14.97 19.60
CA SER A 74 28.12 16.25 20.17
C SER A 74 27.53 17.44 19.39
N HIS A 75 26.56 18.11 20.01
CA HIS A 75 26.13 19.43 19.56
C HIS A 75 27.33 20.40 19.64
N SER A 76 27.79 20.88 18.49
CA SER A 76 28.52 22.14 18.37
C SER A 76 27.96 22.92 17.21
N ALA A 77 27.37 24.07 17.53
CA ALA A 77 27.01 25.08 16.55
C ALA A 77 28.30 25.67 15.97
N ASN A 78 28.57 25.48 14.69
CA ASN A 78 29.25 26.45 13.83
C ASN A 78 29.21 26.00 12.37
N ASP A 79 29.06 26.99 11.50
CA ASP A 79 28.85 26.90 10.06
C ASP A 79 29.95 26.10 9.33
N GLY A 80 29.53 25.24 8.40
CA GLY A 80 30.43 24.55 7.49
C GLY A 80 29.66 23.78 6.42
N GLU A 81 29.65 24.31 5.20
CA GLU A 81 29.03 23.69 4.01
C GLU A 81 29.43 22.22 3.82
N PRO A 82 28.49 21.35 3.37
CA PRO A 82 28.87 20.12 2.69
C PRO A 82 29.20 20.44 1.23
N GLN A 83 30.49 20.55 0.93
CA GLN A 83 31.00 20.55 -0.45
C GLN A 83 30.82 19.14 -1.04
N VAL A 84 29.76 18.96 -1.84
CA VAL A 84 29.59 17.74 -2.66
C VAL A 84 30.04 18.08 -4.09
N LEU A 85 31.29 17.73 -4.40
CA LEU A 85 31.77 17.67 -5.78
C LEU A 85 31.14 16.46 -6.48
N GLY A 86 30.12 16.71 -7.29
CA GLY A 86 29.52 15.70 -8.14
C GLY A 86 28.46 16.28 -9.06
N ASN A 87 28.82 16.49 -10.33
CA ASN A 87 27.87 16.77 -11.40
C ASN A 87 27.07 15.48 -11.68
N GLY A 88 25.92 15.33 -11.02
CA GLY A 88 25.02 14.20 -11.23
C GLY A 88 23.66 14.52 -10.62
N SER A 89 22.61 14.28 -11.40
CA SER A 89 21.20 14.48 -11.08
C SER A 89 20.87 14.25 -9.59
N SER A 90 20.04 15.12 -9.02
CA SER A 90 19.66 15.06 -7.61
C SER A 90 19.10 13.67 -7.23
N HIS A 91 19.18 13.29 -5.96
CA HIS A 91 18.55 12.04 -5.48
C HIS A 91 17.05 11.99 -5.84
N ALA A 92 16.38 13.14 -5.93
CA ALA A 92 14.99 13.25 -6.36
C ALA A 92 14.79 12.83 -7.83
N ASP A 93 15.70 13.19 -8.75
CA ASP A 93 15.62 12.82 -10.17
C ASP A 93 15.72 11.31 -10.35
N ARG A 94 16.60 10.64 -9.60
CA ARG A 94 16.76 9.18 -9.64
C ARG A 94 15.51 8.45 -9.14
N VAL A 95 14.85 9.00 -8.12
CA VAL A 95 13.60 8.46 -7.59
C VAL A 95 12.46 8.67 -8.60
N GLN A 96 12.41 9.81 -9.26
CA GLN A 96 11.42 10.09 -10.30
C GLN A 96 11.59 9.18 -11.52
N GLU A 97 12.81 8.92 -11.96
CA GLU A 97 13.09 7.98 -13.04
C GLU A 97 12.78 6.53 -12.65
N ALA A 98 13.10 6.12 -11.42
CA ALA A 98 12.78 4.79 -10.92
C ALA A 98 11.27 4.55 -10.72
N LEU A 99 10.52 5.58 -10.34
CA LEU A 99 9.06 5.51 -10.18
C LEU A 99 8.32 5.61 -11.53
N GLY A 100 9.00 6.10 -12.57
CA GLY A 100 8.48 6.19 -13.92
C GLY A 100 7.18 7.01 -14.04
N ASN A 101 6.65 7.08 -15.25
CA ASN A 101 5.32 7.61 -15.46
C ASN A 101 4.28 6.58 -15.00
N MET A 102 3.16 7.05 -14.40
CA MET A 102 2.07 6.17 -13.96
C MET A 102 1.36 5.45 -15.12
N PHE A 103 1.57 5.93 -16.35
CA PHE A 103 0.98 5.38 -17.57
C PHE A 103 1.92 4.40 -18.25
N MET A 104 1.37 3.31 -18.78
CA MET A 104 2.15 2.23 -19.38
C MET A 104 2.51 2.48 -20.86
N ASP A 105 2.39 3.71 -21.36
CA ASP A 105 2.61 4.10 -22.76
C ASP A 105 1.93 3.15 -23.78
N ILE A 106 0.81 2.55 -23.38
CA ILE A 106 -0.03 1.66 -24.19
C ILE A 106 -1.34 2.37 -24.48
N ILE A 107 -1.80 2.26 -25.73
CA ILE A 107 -3.07 2.82 -26.16
C ILE A 107 -4.22 1.87 -25.82
N CYS A 108 -5.34 2.42 -25.37
CA CYS A 108 -6.55 1.65 -25.11
C CYS A 108 -7.15 1.08 -26.40
N SER A 109 -7.31 -0.25 -26.53
CA SER A 109 -7.94 -0.85 -27.72
C SER A 109 -9.42 -0.53 -27.88
N HIS A 110 -10.09 -0.10 -26.80
CA HIS A 110 -11.52 0.21 -26.84
C HIS A 110 -11.80 1.67 -27.22
N CYS A 111 -11.14 2.63 -26.57
CA CYS A 111 -11.39 4.06 -26.77
C CYS A 111 -10.23 4.84 -27.40
N GLY A 112 -9.08 4.22 -27.63
CA GLY A 112 -7.91 4.89 -28.23
C GLY A 112 -7.17 5.86 -27.30
N SER A 113 -7.54 5.95 -26.02
CA SER A 113 -6.84 6.80 -25.05
C SER A 113 -5.47 6.23 -24.68
N ASP A 114 -4.48 7.11 -24.53
CA ASP A 114 -3.14 6.84 -23.99
C ASP A 114 -3.11 6.74 -22.45
N LYS A 115 -4.21 7.06 -21.78
CA LYS A 115 -4.32 7.06 -20.31
C LYS A 115 -4.59 5.66 -19.77
N VAL A 116 -3.62 4.77 -19.94
CA VAL A 116 -3.65 3.40 -19.41
C VAL A 116 -2.68 3.27 -18.24
N ILE A 117 -3.20 3.04 -17.04
CA ILE A 117 -2.42 2.85 -15.82
C ILE A 117 -2.18 1.37 -15.52
N ARG A 118 -1.11 1.05 -14.79
CA ARG A 118 -0.84 -0.32 -14.33
C ARG A 118 -1.78 -0.71 -13.19
N ALA A 119 -2.48 -1.83 -13.33
CA ALA A 119 -3.34 -2.44 -12.31
C ALA A 119 -2.94 -3.92 -12.13
N GLY A 120 -1.90 -4.16 -11.32
CA GLY A 120 -1.32 -5.49 -11.14
C GLY A 120 -0.58 -5.96 -12.40
N ALA A 121 -0.94 -7.15 -12.90
CA ALA A 121 -0.41 -7.70 -14.15
C ALA A 121 -1.07 -7.11 -15.41
N CYS A 122 -2.19 -6.40 -15.26
CA CYS A 122 -2.93 -5.80 -16.37
C CYS A 122 -2.78 -4.27 -16.39
N GLY A 123 -3.15 -3.65 -17.50
CA GLY A 123 -3.40 -2.22 -17.61
C GLY A 123 -4.89 -1.89 -17.58
N VAL A 124 -5.27 -0.76 -17.01
CA VAL A 124 -6.66 -0.25 -17.02
C VAL A 124 -6.67 1.16 -17.58
N CYS A 125 -7.54 1.40 -18.57
CA CYS A 125 -7.77 2.74 -19.10
C CYS A 125 -8.59 3.58 -18.11
N THR A 126 -8.10 4.78 -17.76
CA THR A 126 -8.80 5.67 -16.83
C THR A 126 -10.01 6.38 -17.46
N GLU A 127 -10.09 6.41 -18.79
CA GLU A 127 -11.19 7.06 -19.52
C GLU A 127 -12.39 6.12 -19.73
N CYS A 128 -12.14 4.87 -20.16
CA CYS A 128 -13.23 3.93 -20.48
C CYS A 128 -13.31 2.69 -19.57
N GLY A 129 -12.35 2.51 -18.65
CA GLY A 129 -12.32 1.37 -17.73
C GLY A 129 -11.95 0.02 -18.34
N THR A 130 -11.57 -0.02 -19.63
CA THR A 130 -11.17 -1.29 -20.27
C THR A 130 -9.86 -1.79 -19.69
N SER A 131 -9.85 -3.04 -19.22
CA SER A 131 -8.64 -3.75 -18.79
C SER A 131 -7.99 -4.49 -19.96
N GLN A 132 -6.67 -4.46 -20.06
CA GLN A 132 -5.90 -5.05 -21.17
C GLN A 132 -4.54 -5.56 -20.72
N GLY A 133 -3.92 -6.45 -21.51
CA GLY A 133 -2.54 -6.88 -21.27
C GLY A 133 -2.36 -7.77 -20.04
N CYS A 134 -3.38 -8.53 -19.64
CA CYS A 134 -3.26 -9.54 -18.60
C CYS A 134 -2.54 -10.78 -19.16
N SER A 135 -1.31 -11.04 -18.70
CA SER A 135 -0.56 -12.28 -18.98
C SER A 135 -0.31 -13.06 -17.70
#